data_AF-A0A1S2LTF2-F1
#
_entry.id   AF-A0A1S2LTF2-F1
#
_cell.length_a   1.000
_cell.length_b   1.000
_cell.length_c   1.000
_cell.angle_alpha   90.00
_cell.angle_beta   90.00
_cell.angle_gamma   90.00
#
_symmetry.space_group_name_H-M   'P 1'
#
loop_
_entity.id
_entity.type
_entity.pdbx_description
1 polymer ?
#
loop_
_entity_poly.entity_id
_entity_poly.type
_entity_poly.pdbx_seq_one_letter_code
_entity_poly.pdbx_strand_id
1 'polypeptide(L)' 'MENRQLNNVILCRISKARKHMITVAKEKPLNSEEVVSASQKLDKLLNIYTKYQQKKLKHGCYNHTKNVI' A
#
# COMPACT_ATOMS: atom_id res chain seq x y z
N MET A 1 10.52 -18.43 9.20
CA MET A 1 11.39 -17.54 8.39
C MET A 1 10.70 -16.90 7.17
N GLU A 2 9.51 -17.36 6.76
CA GLU A 2 8.79 -16.87 5.56
C GLU A 2 8.30 -15.41 5.64
N ASN A 3 8.02 -14.90 6.85
CA ASN A 3 7.46 -13.56 7.03
C ASN A 3 8.39 -12.38 6.64
N ARG A 4 9.72 -12.59 6.54
CA ARG A 4 10.65 -11.53 6.07
C ARG A 4 10.67 -11.42 4.55
N GLN A 5 10.62 -12.55 3.83
CA GLN A 5 10.62 -12.55 2.37
C GLN A 5 9.35 -11.92 1.80
N LEU A 6 8.17 -12.24 2.35
CA LEU A 6 6.91 -11.64 1.90
C LEU A 6 6.89 -10.11 2.09
N ASN A 7 7.44 -9.62 3.20
CA ASN A 7 7.58 -8.20 3.47
C ASN A 7 8.45 -7.50 2.43
N ASN A 8 9.62 -8.06 2.13
CA ASN A 8 10.53 -7.50 1.12
C ASN A 8 9.91 -7.50 -0.28
N VAL A 9 9.14 -8.53 -0.63
CA VAL A 9 8.43 -8.61 -1.92
C VAL A 9 7.35 -7.53 -2.03
N ILE A 10 6.53 -7.34 -0.99
CA ILE A 10 5.47 -6.33 -0.99
C ILE A 10 6.07 -4.91 -1.04
N LEU A 11 7.10 -4.62 -0.24
CA LEU A 11 7.79 -3.33 -0.25
C LEU A 11 8.44 -3.04 -1.62
N CYS A 12 9.02 -4.05 -2.27
CA CYS A 12 9.55 -3.91 -3.62
C CYS A 12 8.45 -3.57 -4.64
N ARG A 13 7.29 -4.24 -4.55
CA ARG A 13 6.13 -3.96 -5.41
C ARG A 13 5.58 -2.55 -5.19
N ILE A 14 5.48 -2.09 -3.95
CA ILE A 14 5.07 -0.72 -3.61
C ILE A 14 6.05 0.29 -4.22
N SER A 15 7.36 0.06 -4.08
CA SER A 15 8.39 0.94 -4.64
C SER A 15 8.28 1.06 -6.17
N LYS A 16 8.07 -0.07 -6.87
CA LYS A 16 7.85 -0.10 -8.33
C LYS A 16 6.57 0.64 -8.72
N ALA A 17 5.46 0.38 -8.03
CA ALA A 17 4.18 1.04 -8.30
C ALA A 17 4.25 2.55 -8.09
N ARG A 18 4.92 3.01 -7.02
CA ARG A 18 5.15 4.43 -6.75
C ARG A 18 5.95 5.10 -7.86
N LYS A 19 7.07 4.49 -8.29
CA LYS A 19 7.87 5.01 -9.40
C LYS A 19 7.05 5.11 -10.68
N HIS A 20 6.29 4.07 -11.01
CA HIS A 20 5.44 4.06 -12.19
C HIS A 20 4.38 5.17 -12.15
N MET A 21 3.65 5.32 -11.03
CA MET A 21 2.66 6.39 -10.88
C MET A 21 3.28 7.78 -11.06
N ILE A 22 4.47 8.03 -10.48
CA ILE A 22 5.20 9.29 -10.65
C ILE A 22 5.59 9.50 -12.12
N THR A 23 6.08 8.47 -12.81
CA THR A 23 6.43 8.57 -14.24
C THR A 23 5.20 8.89 -15.08
N VAL A 24 4.09 8.17 -14.90
CA VAL A 24 2.86 8.42 -15.67
C VAL A 24 2.29 9.80 -15.37
N ALA A 25 2.33 10.26 -14.11
CA ALA A 25 1.88 11.60 -13.72
C ALA A 25 2.76 12.74 -14.26
N LYS A 26 4.01 12.46 -14.66
CA LYS A 26 4.86 13.43 -15.36
C LYS A 26 4.51 13.55 -16.84
N GLU A 27 4.01 12.48 -17.43
CA GLU A 27 3.74 12.38 -18.87
C GLU A 27 2.28 12.68 -19.21
N LYS A 28 1.36 12.52 -18.25
CA LYS A 28 -0.08 12.61 -18.44
C LYS A 28 -0.74 13.49 -17.38
N PRO A 29 -1.90 14.13 -17.70
CA PRO A 29 -2.71 14.82 -16.71
C PRO A 29 -3.08 13.91 -15.53
N LEU A 30 -3.16 14.47 -14.32
CA LEU A 30 -3.44 13.68 -13.12
C LEU A 30 -4.79 12.97 -13.12
N ASN A 31 -5.74 13.47 -13.89
CA ASN A 31 -7.08 12.88 -14.08
C ASN A 31 -7.13 11.85 -15.22
N SER A 32 -6.00 11.59 -15.90
CA SER A 32 -5.96 10.56 -16.94
C SER A 32 -6.24 9.19 -16.32
N GLU A 33 -6.93 8.34 -17.06
CA GLU A 33 -7.28 7.00 -16.61
C GLU A 33 -6.04 6.19 -16.20
N GLU A 34 -4.90 6.42 -16.86
CA GLU A 34 -3.65 5.74 -16.53
C GLU A 34 -3.04 6.21 -15.21
N VAL A 35 -3.09 7.51 -14.90
CA VAL A 35 -2.63 8.02 -13.60
C VAL A 35 -3.56 7.53 -12.49
N VAL A 36 -4.87 7.53 -12.72
CA VAL A 36 -5.87 7.01 -11.78
C VAL A 36 -5.69 5.51 -11.55
N SER A 37 -5.48 4.73 -12.61
CA SER A 37 -5.23 3.28 -12.52
C SER A 37 -3.91 2.98 -11.78
N ALA A 38 -2.86 3.75 -12.05
CA ALA A 38 -1.57 3.62 -11.36
C ALA A 38 -1.70 3.96 -9.87
N SER A 39 -2.46 4.99 -9.50
CA SER A 39 -2.68 5.38 -8.10
C SER A 39 -3.52 4.34 -7.35
N GLN A 40 -4.59 3.81 -7.97
CA GLN A 40 -5.39 2.72 -7.40
C GLN A 40 -4.58 1.44 -7.17
N LYS A 41 -3.65 1.12 -8.09
CA LYS A 41 -2.75 -0.02 -7.94
C LYS A 41 -1.79 0.16 -6.76
N LEU A 42 -1.26 1.36 -6.58
CA LEU A 42 -0.41 1.70 -5.43
C LEU A 42 -1.21 1.60 -4.12
N ASP A 43 -2.42 2.15 -4.08
CA ASP A 43 -3.29 2.12 -2.90
C ASP A 43 -3.64 0.68 -2.48
N LYS A 44 -3.98 -0.19 -3.44
CA LYS A 44 -4.21 -1.63 -3.17
C LYS A 44 -3.01 -2.29 -2.50
N LEU A 45 -1.79 -2.00 -2.96
CA LEU A 45 -0.57 -2.56 -2.38
C LEU A 45 -0.30 -2.03 -0.97
N LEU A 46 -0.51 -0.73 -0.75
CA LEU A 46 -0.40 -0.11 0.57
C LEU A 46 -1.41 -0.72 1.54
N ASN A 47 -2.66 -0.90 1.11
CA ASN A 47 -3.71 -1.52 1.91
C ASN A 47 -3.39 -2.97 2.29
N ILE A 48 -2.85 -3.76 1.37
CA ILE A 48 -2.38 -5.12 1.67
C ILE A 48 -1.28 -5.09 2.73
N TYR A 49 -0.31 -4.19 2.57
CA TYR A 49 0.79 -4.04 3.52
C TYR A 49 0.30 -3.59 4.90
N THR A 50 -0.56 -2.57 4.98
CA THR A 50 -1.15 -2.08 6.22
C THR A 50 -1.94 -3.18 6.92
N LYS A 51 -2.77 -3.95 6.20
CA LYS A 51 -3.49 -5.10 6.76
C LYS A 51 -2.54 -6.18 7.28
N TYR A 52 -1.45 -6.44 6.57
CA TYR A 52 -0.42 -7.39 7.00
C TYR A 52 0.28 -6.92 8.29
N GLN A 53 0.62 -5.63 8.39
CA GLN A 53 1.19 -5.04 9.61
C GLN A 53 0.19 -5.05 10.77
N GLN A 54 -1.07 -4.69 10.54
CA GLN A 54 -2.12 -4.75 11.55
C GLN A 54 -2.36 -6.18 12.05
N LYS A 55 -2.28 -7.20 11.18
CA LYS A 55 -2.37 -8.61 11.61
C LYS A 55 -1.19 -9.01 12.51
N LYS A 56 0.02 -8.50 12.27
CA LYS A 56 1.16 -8.69 13.18
C LYS A 56 0.91 -8.03 14.53
N LEU A 57 0.31 -6.85 14.54
CA LEU A 57 -0.02 -6.12 15.78
C LEU A 57 -1.22 -6.73 16.53
N LYS A 58 -2.21 -7.34 15.86
CA LYS A 58 -3.36 -7.96 16.55
C LYS A 58 -3.02 -9.24 17.34
N HIS A 59 -1.86 -9.85 17.11
CA HIS A 59 -1.31 -10.89 18.00
C HIS A 59 -0.49 -10.32 19.16
N GLY A 60 -0.35 -8.99 19.26
CA GLY A 60 0.24 -8.26 20.37
C GLY A 60 -0.64 -7.08 20.77
N CYS A 61 -1.59 -7.34 21.69
CA CYS A 61 -2.54 -6.39 22.28
C CYS A 61 -3.82 -6.09 21.47
N TYR A 62 -4.91 -6.75 21.89
CA TYR A 62 -6.19 -6.06 22.06
C TYR A 62 -5.96 -4.78 22.88
N ASN A 63 -6.40 -3.62 22.40
CA ASN A 63 -7.21 -2.65 23.16
C ASN A 63 -7.50 -1.37 22.35
N HIS A 64 -8.80 -0.99 22.38
CA HIS A 64 -9.42 0.35 22.35
C HIS A 64 -9.03 1.35 21.23
N THR A 65 -9.92 2.11 20.60
CA THR A 65 -11.21 2.70 21.00
C THR A 65 -12.08 2.93 19.76
N LYS A 66 -13.37 2.58 19.83
CA LYS A 66 -14.41 3.23 19.02
C LYS A 66 -14.75 4.54 19.75
N ASN A 67 -14.49 5.68 19.13
CA ASN A 67 -15.24 6.91 19.33
C ASN A 67 -14.63 8.02 18.48
N VAL A 68 -15.35 8.49 17.46
CA VAL A 68 -15.52 9.93 17.21
C VAL A 68 -16.89 10.12 16.55
N ILE A 69 -17.83 10.58 17.39
CA ILE A 69 -18.96 11.52 17.19
C ILE A 69 -19.89 11.30 15.99
#